data_AF-Q8EKZ7-F1
#
_entry.id   AF-Q8EKZ7-F1
#
_cell.length_a   1.000
_cell.length_b   1.000
_cell.length_c   1.000
_cell.angle_alpha   90.00
_cell.angle_beta   90.00
_cell.angle_gamma   90.00
#
_symmetry.space_group_name_H-M   'P 1'
#
loop_
_entity.id
_entity.type
_entity.pdbx_description
1 polymer ?
#
loop_
_entity_poly.entity_id
_entity_poly.type
_entity_poly.pdbx_seq_one_letter_code
_entity_poly.pdbx_strand_id
1 'polypeptide(L)'
;MKKITYLILFIISIAIMISMSFIPALQTVTTNGGSYLGIPAFWLVIYADGSFGFQWAGFLLNILVIYVIVLIVAKVYQLFYRFITTS
;
A
#
# COMPACT_ATOMS: atom_id res chain seq x y z
N MET A 1 17.23 -12.60 -6.65
CA MET A 1 16.76 -12.43 -5.26
C MET A 1 16.26 -13.77 -4.74
N LYS A 2 16.49 -14.11 -3.47
CA LYS A 2 16.04 -15.39 -2.89
C LYS A 2 14.51 -15.37 -2.72
N LYS A 3 13.84 -16.53 -2.82
CA LYS A 3 12.38 -16.65 -2.61
C LYS A 3 11.91 -16.01 -1.30
N ILE A 4 12.69 -16.18 -0.24
CA ILE A 4 12.45 -15.58 1.09
C ILE A 4 12.40 -14.05 1.02
N THR A 5 13.25 -13.41 0.22
CA THR A 5 13.26 -11.95 0.05
C THR A 5 11.95 -11.46 -0.57
N TYR A 6 11.42 -12.16 -1.58
CA TYR A 6 10.15 -11.77 -2.21
C TYR A 6 8.96 -11.91 -1.26
N LEU A 7 8.96 -12.94 -0.42
CA LEU A 7 7.94 -13.14 0.60
C LEU A 7 7.99 -12.04 1.66
N ILE A 8 9.19 -11.65 2.12
CA ILE A 8 9.36 -10.52 3.04
C ILE A 8 8.84 -9.21 2.42
N LEU A 9 9.18 -8.92 1.17
CA LEU A 9 8.70 -7.71 0.48
C LEU A 9 7.18 -7.72 0.30
N PHE A 10 6.58 -8.89 0.08
CA PHE A 10 5.13 -9.04 0.01
C PHE A 10 4.45 -8.75 1.35
N ILE A 11 4.97 -9.30 2.45
CA ILE A 11 4.47 -9.02 3.81
C ILE A 11 4.58 -7.53 4.14
N ILE A 12 5.71 -6.90 3.81
CA ILE A 12 5.90 -5.45 3.99
C ILE A 12 4.85 -4.65 3.20
N SER A 13 4.52 -5.08 1.98
CA SER A 13 3.52 -4.41 1.14
C SER A 13 2.12 -4.47 1.75
N ILE A 14 1.74 -5.62 2.32
CA ILE A 14 0.49 -5.77 3.07
C ILE A 14 0.49 -4.84 4.30
N ALA A 15 1.57 -4.83 5.07
CA ALA A 15 1.69 -3.98 6.25
C ALA A 15 1.55 -2.50 5.90
N ILE A 16 2.25 -2.02 4.86
CA ILE A 16 2.14 -0.64 4.36
C ILE A 16 0.70 -0.30 4.00
N MET A 17 0.03 -1.17 3.24
CA MET A 17 -1.36 -0.93 2.83
C MET A 17 -2.31 -0.80 4.02
N ILE A 18 -2.19 -1.70 5.01
CA ILE A 18 -2.99 -1.66 6.23
C ILE A 18 -2.70 -0.36 6.99
N SER A 19 -1.43 -0.05 7.25
CA SER A 19 -1.02 1.14 7.99
C SER A 19 -1.49 2.44 7.33
N MET A 20 -1.37 2.55 6.01
CA MET A 20 -1.83 3.73 5.27
C MET A 20 -3.35 3.93 5.35
N SER A 21 -4.12 2.85 5.54
CA SER A 21 -5.58 2.91 5.65
C SER A 21 -6.04 3.61 6.94
N PHE A 22 -5.16 3.73 7.93
CA PHE A 22 -5.46 4.41 9.19
C PHE A 22 -4.91 5.85 9.25
N ILE A 23 -4.38 6.39 8.15
CA ILE A 23 -3.90 7.77 8.10
C ILE A 23 -5.08 8.73 7.85
N PRO A 24 -5.48 9.57 8.83
CA PRO A 24 -6.68 10.42 8.71
C PRO A 24 -6.58 11.46 7.60
N ALA A 25 -5.36 11.93 7.28
CA ALA A 25 -5.14 12.89 6.19
C ALA A 25 -5.44 12.31 4.79
N LEU A 26 -5.48 10.98 4.66
CA LEU A 26 -5.82 10.28 3.40
C LEU A 26 -7.28 9.82 3.39
N GLN A 27 -8.06 10.15 4.41
CA GLN A 27 -9.39 9.60 4.68
C GLN A 27 -10.55 10.54 4.33
N THR A 28 -10.33 11.66 3.64
CA THR A 28 -11.44 12.59 3.33
C THR A 28 -11.41 13.04 1.88
N VAL A 29 -12.26 12.41 1.07
CA VAL A 29 -12.67 12.94 -0.23
C VAL A 29 -14.15 13.32 -0.11
N THR A 30 -14.42 14.63 -0.03
CA THR A 30 -15.77 15.18 -0.04
C THR A 30 -16.26 15.27 -1.47
N THR A 31 -17.21 14.42 -1.84
CA THR A 31 -17.90 14.54 -3.14
C THR A 31 -19.41 14.53 -2.88
N ASN A 32 -20.09 15.63 -3.25
CA ASN A 32 -21.55 15.78 -3.27
C ASN A 32 -22.30 15.14 -2.08
N GLY A 33 -22.03 15.61 -0.85
CA GLY A 33 -22.82 15.24 0.34
C GLY A 33 -22.42 13.94 1.04
N GLY A 34 -21.44 13.19 0.51
CA GLY A 34 -20.84 12.03 1.16
C GLY A 34 -19.39 12.29 1.58
N SER A 35 -19.04 11.89 2.81
CA SER A 35 -17.65 11.75 3.25
C SER A 35 -17.15 10.36 2.87
N TYR A 36 -16.18 10.28 1.96
CA TYR A 36 -15.54 9.01 1.58
C TYR A 36 -14.12 8.97 2.15
N LEU A 37 -13.71 7.82 2.67
CA LEU A 37 -12.30 7.59 2.95
C LEU A 37 -11.53 7.57 1.63
N GLY A 38 -10.33 8.15 1.58
CA GLY A 38 -9.45 8.04 0.42
C GLY A 38 -8.63 6.75 0.44
N ILE A 39 -7.70 6.65 -0.50
CA ILE A 39 -6.84 5.47 -0.65
C ILE A 39 -5.83 5.42 0.51
N PRO A 40 -5.64 4.27 1.18
CA PRO A 40 -6.16 2.92 0.93
C PRO A 40 -7.36 2.51 1.80
N ALA A 41 -7.87 3.40 2.65
CA ALA A 41 -9.02 3.15 3.53
C ALA A 41 -10.32 2.84 2.76
N PHE A 42 -10.52 3.51 1.62
CA PHE A 42 -11.58 3.19 0.66
C PHE A 42 -11.54 1.73 0.19
N TRP A 43 -10.35 1.15 0.10
CA TRP A 43 -10.14 -0.20 -0.45
C TRP A 43 -10.38 -1.30 0.57
N LEU A 44 -10.24 -0.97 1.86
CA LEU A 44 -10.82 -1.76 2.94
C LEU A 44 -12.34 -1.55 3.04
N VAL A 45 -12.89 -0.60 2.27
CA VAL A 45 -14.31 -0.26 2.23
C VAL A 45 -14.82 0.02 3.64
N ILE A 46 -14.01 0.79 4.36
CA ILE A 46 -14.41 1.39 5.62
C ILE A 46 -15.13 2.68 5.23
N TYR A 47 -16.40 2.76 5.57
CA TYR A 47 -17.21 3.94 5.31
C TYR A 47 -17.06 4.95 6.45
N ALA A 48 -17.44 6.20 6.21
CA ALA A 48 -17.33 7.27 7.20
C ALA A 48 -18.20 7.05 8.46
N ASP A 49 -19.25 6.22 8.35
CA ASP A 49 -20.10 5.80 9.48
C ASP A 49 -19.49 4.60 10.26
N GLY A 50 -18.30 4.13 9.88
CA GLY A 50 -17.64 2.98 10.49
C GLY A 50 -18.12 1.63 9.97
N SER A 51 -19.05 1.59 9.00
CA SER A 51 -19.45 0.34 8.37
C SER A 51 -18.34 -0.23 7.48
N PHE A 52 -18.38 -1.53 7.22
CA PHE A 52 -17.34 -2.27 6.51
C PHE A 52 -17.94 -3.11 5.38
N GLY A 53 -17.42 -2.96 4.16
CA GLY A 53 -17.93 -3.64 2.96
C GLY A 53 -16.84 -4.22 2.07
N PHE A 54 -16.01 -5.13 2.59
CA PHE A 54 -14.77 -5.56 1.93
C PHE A 54 -14.90 -5.94 0.45
N GLN A 55 -14.11 -5.29 -0.41
CA GLN A 55 -14.02 -5.57 -1.85
C GLN A 55 -12.72 -6.30 -2.19
N TRP A 56 -12.77 -7.63 -2.27
CA TRP A 56 -11.62 -8.49 -2.52
C TRP A 56 -10.80 -8.13 -3.77
N ALA A 57 -11.46 -7.80 -4.88
CA ALA A 57 -10.79 -7.48 -6.14
C ALA A 57 -9.97 -6.19 -6.04
N GLY A 58 -10.54 -5.15 -5.43
CA GLY A 58 -9.84 -3.90 -5.15
C GLY A 58 -8.64 -4.17 -4.25
N PHE A 59 -8.88 -4.79 -3.09
CA PHE A 59 -7.83 -5.13 -2.14
C PHE A 59 -6.62 -5.84 -2.77
N LEU A 60 -6.85 -6.87 -3.59
CA LEU A 60 -5.78 -7.60 -4.26
C LEU A 60 -5.00 -6.74 -5.27
N LEU A 61 -5.69 -5.92 -6.06
CA LEU A 61 -5.05 -4.98 -6.99
C LEU A 61 -4.12 -4.02 -6.26
N ASN A 62 -4.53 -3.58 -5.07
CA ASN A 62 -3.78 -2.59 -4.29
C ASN A 62 -2.54 -3.18 -3.63
N ILE A 63 -2.66 -4.40 -3.09
CA ILE A 63 -1.48 -5.16 -2.65
C ILE A 63 -0.51 -5.32 -3.81
N LEU A 64 -1.00 -5.66 -5.01
CA LEU A 64 -0.16 -5.82 -6.19
C LEU A 64 0.56 -4.50 -6.56
N VAL A 65 -0.15 -3.38 -6.59
CA VAL A 65 0.44 -2.06 -6.88
C VAL A 65 1.51 -1.70 -5.84
N ILE A 66 1.21 -1.80 -4.54
CA ILE A 66 2.16 -1.49 -3.48
C ILE A 66 3.36 -2.43 -3.54
N TYR A 67 3.13 -3.71 -3.82
CA TYR A 67 4.18 -4.70 -4.00
C TYR A 67 5.13 -4.36 -5.15
N VAL A 68 4.59 -3.93 -6.30
CA VAL A 68 5.39 -3.47 -7.43
C VAL A 68 6.22 -2.23 -7.06
N ILE A 69 5.64 -1.26 -6.35
CA ILE A 69 6.36 -0.08 -5.87
C ILE A 69 7.51 -0.50 -4.93
N VAL A 70 7.24 -1.34 -3.94
CA VAL A 70 8.23 -1.85 -2.99
C VAL A 70 9.36 -2.60 -3.71
N LEU A 71 9.04 -3.40 -4.74
CA LEU A 71 10.04 -4.07 -5.57
C LEU A 71 10.94 -3.07 -6.32
N ILE A 72 10.36 -2.03 -6.91
CA ILE A 72 11.11 -0.98 -7.61
C ILE A 72 12.04 -0.26 -6.63
N VAL A 73 11.52 0.19 -5.49
CA VAL A 73 12.30 0.86 -4.44
C VAL A 73 13.45 -0.02 -3.95
N ALA A 74 13.19 -1.30 -3.70
CA ALA A 74 14.23 -2.24 -3.27
C ALA A 74 15.34 -2.42 -4.32
N LYS A 75 14.98 -2.46 -5.61
CA LYS A 75 15.97 -2.52 -6.69
C LYS A 75 16.79 -1.23 -6.81
N VAL A 76 16.13 -0.07 -6.72
CA VAL A 76 16.80 1.24 -6.76
C VAL A 76 17.77 1.36 -5.58
N TYR A 77 17.34 0.99 -4.38
CA TYR A 77 18.18 1.00 -3.18
C TYR A 77 19.41 0.08 -3.32
N GLN A 78 19.23 -1.13 -3.85
CA GLN A 78 20.35 -2.05 -4.12
C GLN A 78 21.35 -1.47 -5.13
N LEU A 79 20.85 -0.79 -6.17
CA LEU A 79 21.70 -0.17 -7.18
C LEU A 79 22.50 1.00 -6.60
N PHE A 80 21.84 1.86 -5.80
CA PHE A 80 22.49 2.97 -5.11
C PHE A 80 23.53 2.50 -4.09
N TYR A 81 23.21 1.50 -3.28
CA TYR A 81 24.15 0.92 -2.32
C TYR A 81 25.40 0.35 -3.00
N ARG A 82 25.23 -0.36 -4.12
CA ARG A 82 26.36 -0.84 -4.94
C ARG A 82 27.20 0.31 -5.45
N PHE A 83 26.58 1.36 -5.98
CA PHE A 83 27.28 2.53 -6.50
C PHE A 83 28.19 3.18 -5.45
N ILE A 84 27.68 3.38 -4.23
CA ILE A 84 28.45 3.96 -3.12
C ILE A 84 29.60 3.04 -2.68
N THR A 85 29.37 1.73 -2.60
CA THR A 85 30.35 0.78 -2.05
C THR A 85 31.43 0.34 -3.04
N THR A 86 31.24 0.61 -4.33
CA THR A 86 32.22 0.36 -5.40
C THR A 86 32.95 1.61 -5.89
N SER A 87 32.63 2.79 -5.33
CA SER A 87 33.36 4.05 -5.50
C SER A 87 34.33 4.26 -4.34
#